data_AF-A0A4Q0S647-F1
#
_entry.id   AF-A0A4Q0S647-F1
#
_cell.length_a   1.000
_cell.length_b   1.000
_cell.length_c   1.000
_cell.angle_alpha   90.00
_cell.angle_beta   90.00
_cell.angle_gamma   90.00
#
_symmetry.space_group_name_H-M   'P 1'
#
loop_
_entity.id
_entity.type
_entity.pdbx_description
1 polymer ?
#
loop_
_entity_poly.entity_id
_entity_poly.type
_entity_poly.pdbx_seq_one_letter_code
_entity_poly.pdbx_strand_id
1 'polypeptide(L)'
;MPPVFRFAPSPNGFLHLGHAYSALLNFERARETGGRLLLRIEDIDATRCRPDYETAIYEDLAWLGISWETPARRQSEHLADYRAALDKLSALGLVYPAFESRAEIARLIAAREVDGPWPRDPDGAPLYPGDAKSLSAGERERLITSGAPYALRLDMAAACRRVAGLTWNELGAGPDGERGIVSARPEAWGDVILARKETPTSYHLSVVVDDAHQGISEIVRGQDLFHATSVHRLLQILLGLPEPAYRHHALIRDGEGRKLSKSSRSTGLRELRAAGATPAGIRRSVGLG
;
A
#
# COMPACT_ATOMS: atom_id res chain seq x y z
N MET A 1 12.83 -12.70 19.09
CA MET A 1 11.50 -12.19 19.49
C MET A 1 10.47 -12.85 18.59
N PRO A 2 9.25 -13.15 19.07
CA PRO A 2 8.20 -13.70 18.23
C PRO A 2 7.85 -12.74 17.07
N PRO A 3 7.54 -13.24 15.86
CA PRO A 3 7.21 -12.37 14.73
C PRO A 3 5.93 -11.56 14.98
N VAL A 4 5.85 -10.38 14.35
CA VAL A 4 4.66 -9.52 14.40
C VAL A 4 4.09 -9.37 12.99
N PHE A 5 2.82 -9.69 12.86
CA PHE A 5 2.03 -9.64 11.64
C PHE A 5 0.96 -8.55 11.74
N ARG A 6 0.42 -8.12 10.60
CA ARG A 6 -0.76 -7.25 10.56
C ARG A 6 -1.68 -7.52 9.39
N PHE A 7 -2.97 -7.54 9.66
CA PHE A 7 -3.98 -7.30 8.64
C PHE A 7 -4.30 -5.80 8.60
N ALA A 8 -4.19 -5.19 7.42
CA ALA A 8 -4.26 -3.74 7.26
C ALA A 8 -5.31 -3.30 6.21
N PRO A 9 -6.62 -3.47 6.47
CA PRO A 9 -7.66 -3.10 5.52
C PRO A 9 -7.94 -1.59 5.53
N SER A 10 -8.27 -1.04 4.35
CA SER A 10 -8.90 0.29 4.25
C SER A 10 -10.41 0.18 4.36
N PRO A 11 -11.09 0.99 5.20
CA PRO A 11 -12.55 0.94 5.38
C PRO A 11 -13.29 1.70 4.26
N ASN A 12 -13.04 1.34 2.99
CA ASN A 12 -13.62 1.96 1.80
C ASN A 12 -14.58 1.04 1.01
N GLY A 13 -15.04 -0.03 1.66
CA GLY A 13 -15.96 -1.02 1.15
C GLY A 13 -16.04 -2.19 2.13
N PHE A 14 -17.02 -3.08 1.95
CA PHE A 14 -17.09 -4.31 2.73
C PHE A 14 -15.96 -5.28 2.36
N LEU A 15 -15.51 -6.07 3.34
CA LEU A 15 -14.53 -7.13 3.07
C LEU A 15 -15.14 -8.16 2.10
N HIS A 16 -14.28 -8.81 1.31
CA HIS A 16 -14.64 -9.84 0.34
C HIS A 16 -13.71 -11.05 0.51
N LEU A 17 -13.89 -12.12 -0.27
CA LEU A 17 -13.09 -13.36 -0.11
C LEU A 17 -11.57 -13.14 -0.17
N GLY A 18 -11.07 -12.30 -1.08
CA GLY A 18 -9.65 -11.93 -1.08
C GLY A 18 -9.14 -11.29 0.23
N HIS A 19 -9.97 -10.47 0.89
CA HIS A 19 -9.63 -9.92 2.21
C HIS A 19 -9.68 -11.01 3.29
N ALA A 20 -10.69 -11.88 3.29
CA ALA A 20 -10.77 -13.01 4.22
C ALA A 20 -9.54 -13.90 4.10
N TYR A 21 -9.13 -14.24 2.87
CA TYR A 21 -7.92 -15.03 2.61
C TYR A 21 -6.68 -14.38 3.21
N SER A 22 -6.46 -13.09 2.95
CA SER A 22 -5.31 -12.36 3.49
C SER A 22 -5.33 -12.29 5.03
N ALA A 23 -6.49 -12.04 5.63
CA ALA A 23 -6.65 -11.99 7.08
C ALA A 23 -6.41 -13.36 7.73
N LEU A 24 -6.96 -14.43 7.15
CA LEU A 24 -6.78 -15.81 7.62
C LEU A 24 -5.31 -16.24 7.54
N LEU A 25 -4.62 -15.93 6.44
CA LEU A 25 -3.18 -16.21 6.31
C LEU A 25 -2.34 -15.49 7.36
N ASN A 26 -2.60 -14.20 7.61
CA ASN A 26 -1.92 -13.46 8.66
C ASN A 26 -2.16 -14.11 10.04
N PHE A 27 -3.40 -14.53 10.32
CA PHE A 27 -3.78 -15.18 11.57
C PHE A 27 -3.14 -16.55 11.75
N GLU A 28 -3.13 -17.38 10.72
CA GLU A 28 -2.50 -18.71 10.75
C GLU A 28 -1.00 -18.60 10.94
N ARG A 29 -0.34 -17.68 10.22
CA ARG A 29 1.10 -17.42 10.38
C ARG A 29 1.45 -16.97 11.80
N ALA A 30 0.65 -16.07 12.39
CA ALA A 30 0.83 -15.67 13.77
C ALA A 30 0.69 -16.88 14.71
N ARG A 31 -0.32 -17.73 14.54
CA ARG A 31 -0.51 -18.93 15.37
C ARG A 31 0.61 -19.96 15.22
N GLU A 32 1.01 -20.29 13.99
CA GLU A 32 2.06 -21.26 13.67
C GLU A 32 3.41 -20.87 14.25
N THR A 33 3.70 -19.56 14.31
CA THR A 33 4.99 -19.04 14.78
C THR A 33 4.98 -18.60 16.24
N GLY A 34 3.85 -18.71 16.94
CA GLY A 34 3.66 -18.10 18.26
C GLY A 34 3.82 -16.57 18.23
N GLY A 35 3.57 -15.98 17.06
CA GLY A 35 3.65 -14.55 16.78
C GLY A 35 2.42 -13.76 17.21
N ARG A 36 2.51 -12.45 16.98
CA ARG A 36 1.46 -11.48 17.31
C ARG A 36 0.72 -11.09 16.04
N LEU A 37 -0.61 -10.93 16.12
CA LEU A 37 -1.42 -10.38 15.03
C LEU A 37 -2.00 -9.03 15.43
N LEU A 38 -1.66 -8.01 14.66
CA LEU A 38 -2.23 -6.66 14.80
C LEU A 38 -3.31 -6.42 13.74
N LEU A 39 -4.21 -5.49 14.06
CA LEU A 39 -5.14 -4.89 13.09
C LEU A 39 -4.79 -3.41 12.93
N ARG A 40 -4.70 -2.97 11.67
CA ARG A 40 -4.48 -1.56 11.33
C ARG A 40 -5.54 -1.09 10.33
N ILE A 41 -6.30 -0.07 10.68
CA ILE A 41 -7.29 0.54 9.79
C ILE A 41 -6.57 1.59 8.93
N GLU A 42 -6.48 1.35 7.63
CA GLU A 42 -5.81 2.24 6.67
C GLU A 42 -6.79 3.29 6.11
N ASP A 43 -7.13 4.27 6.93
CA ASP A 43 -8.19 5.26 6.73
C ASP A 43 -7.71 6.67 6.32
N ILE A 44 -6.50 6.78 5.75
CA ILE A 44 -5.93 8.06 5.32
C ILE A 44 -6.77 8.83 4.29
N ASP A 45 -7.62 8.12 3.52
CA ASP A 45 -8.53 8.73 2.54
C ASP A 45 -9.92 8.93 3.15
N ALA A 46 -10.09 10.02 3.87
CA ALA A 46 -11.34 10.35 4.58
C ALA A 46 -12.57 10.42 3.64
N THR A 47 -12.38 10.73 2.36
CA THR A 47 -13.49 10.83 1.40
C THR A 47 -14.07 9.49 1.02
N ARG A 48 -13.26 8.43 1.03
CA ARG A 48 -13.67 7.05 0.73
C ARG A 48 -13.94 6.21 1.97
N CYS A 49 -13.39 6.59 3.12
CA CYS A 49 -13.55 5.82 4.35
C CYS A 49 -14.89 6.11 5.04
N ARG A 50 -15.55 5.07 5.58
CA ARG A 50 -16.81 5.20 6.32
C ARG A 50 -16.75 4.40 7.63
N PRO A 51 -17.27 4.95 8.75
CA PRO A 51 -17.34 4.22 10.02
C PRO A 51 -18.06 2.87 9.91
N ASP A 52 -19.13 2.78 9.12
CA ASP A 52 -19.88 1.52 8.93
C ASP A 52 -19.03 0.42 8.30
N TYR A 53 -18.08 0.77 7.42
CA TYR A 53 -17.14 -0.20 6.86
C TYR A 53 -16.10 -0.64 7.88
N GLU A 54 -15.64 0.26 8.76
CA GLU A 54 -14.74 -0.10 9.86
C GLU A 54 -15.43 -1.05 10.85
N THR A 55 -16.66 -0.74 11.27
CA THR A 55 -17.47 -1.64 12.11
C THR A 55 -17.65 -3.01 11.45
N ALA A 56 -17.97 -3.04 10.16
CA ALA A 56 -18.10 -4.29 9.41
C ALA A 56 -16.79 -5.10 9.35
N ILE A 57 -15.63 -4.44 9.27
CA ILE A 57 -14.33 -5.11 9.34
C ILE A 57 -14.19 -5.87 10.67
N TYR A 58 -14.50 -5.23 11.80
CA TYR A 58 -14.42 -5.89 13.11
C TYR A 58 -15.40 -7.06 13.22
N GLU A 59 -16.64 -6.88 12.77
CA GLU A 59 -17.68 -7.93 12.75
C GLU A 59 -17.28 -9.13 11.91
N ASP A 60 -16.74 -8.90 10.70
CA ASP A 60 -16.37 -9.95 9.76
C ASP A 60 -15.15 -10.74 10.27
N LEU A 61 -14.14 -10.06 10.82
CA LEU A 61 -12.96 -10.71 11.40
C LEU A 61 -13.33 -11.56 12.63
N ALA A 62 -14.16 -11.02 13.53
CA ALA A 62 -14.66 -11.76 14.69
C ALA A 62 -15.49 -12.98 14.27
N TRP A 63 -16.37 -12.81 13.27
CA TRP A 63 -17.16 -13.90 12.71
C TRP A 63 -16.30 -15.01 12.08
N LEU A 64 -15.20 -14.65 11.41
CA LEU A 64 -14.22 -15.61 10.88
C LEU A 64 -13.39 -16.31 11.98
N GLY A 65 -13.55 -15.93 13.24
CA GLY A 65 -12.78 -16.46 14.38
C GLY A 65 -11.34 -15.94 14.45
N ILE A 66 -11.07 -14.79 13.83
CA ILE A 66 -9.77 -14.14 13.85
C ILE A 66 -9.71 -13.22 15.06
N SER A 67 -8.77 -13.47 15.96
CA SER A 67 -8.45 -12.57 17.07
C SER A 67 -7.19 -11.75 16.76
N TRP A 68 -7.18 -10.50 17.17
CA TRP A 68 -6.06 -9.56 17.02
C TRP A 68 -5.80 -8.82 18.33
N GLU A 69 -4.64 -8.22 18.46
CA GLU A 69 -4.31 -7.37 19.62
C GLU A 69 -5.08 -6.05 19.55
N THR A 70 -5.65 -5.66 20.69
CA THR A 70 -6.41 -4.43 20.84
C THR A 70 -5.64 -3.39 21.67
N PRO A 71 -5.83 -2.09 21.40
CA PRO A 71 -6.68 -1.51 20.34
C PRO A 71 -6.06 -1.65 18.93
N ALA A 72 -6.92 -1.63 17.90
CA ALA A 72 -6.46 -1.50 16.51
C ALA A 72 -5.91 -0.09 16.27
N ARG A 73 -4.84 0.03 15.48
CA ARG A 73 -4.28 1.34 15.07
C ARG A 73 -5.10 1.91 13.93
N ARG A 74 -5.47 3.20 13.97
CA ARG A 74 -6.06 3.92 12.82
C ARG A 74 -5.06 4.90 12.24
N GLN A 75 -4.83 4.87 10.93
CA GLN A 75 -3.80 5.72 10.33
C GLN A 75 -4.10 7.21 10.45
N SER A 76 -5.37 7.60 10.41
CA SER A 76 -5.83 8.99 10.55
C SER A 76 -5.46 9.63 11.90
N GLU A 77 -5.24 8.82 12.94
CA GLU A 77 -4.81 9.28 14.28
C GLU A 77 -3.30 9.55 14.37
N HIS A 78 -2.54 9.24 13.31
CA HIS A 78 -1.07 9.25 13.30
C HIS A 78 -0.47 10.08 12.17
N LEU A 79 -1.20 11.08 11.66
CA LEU A 79 -0.72 11.94 10.56
C LEU A 79 0.58 12.70 10.90
N ALA A 80 0.84 12.97 12.18
CA ALA A 80 2.07 13.59 12.64
C ALA A 80 3.31 12.71 12.37
N ASP A 81 3.19 11.39 12.51
CA ASP A 81 4.29 10.44 12.26
C ASP A 81 4.67 10.46 10.77
N TYR A 82 3.66 10.51 9.88
CA TYR A 82 3.90 10.59 8.44
C TYR A 82 4.45 11.94 8.02
N ARG A 83 3.99 13.03 8.67
CA ARG A 83 4.55 14.35 8.44
C ARG A 83 6.04 14.39 8.79
N ALA A 84 6.42 13.84 9.94
CA ALA A 84 7.82 13.76 10.35
C ALA A 84 8.68 12.93 9.37
N ALA A 85 8.16 11.82 8.84
CA ALA A 85 8.84 11.04 7.81
C ALA A 85 9.00 11.83 6.50
N LEU A 86 7.95 12.56 6.08
CA LEU A 86 7.99 13.42 4.89
C LEU A 86 8.99 14.57 5.05
N ASP A 87 9.07 15.17 6.25
CA ASP A 87 10.04 16.22 6.57
C ASP A 87 11.48 15.70 6.49
N LYS A 88 11.75 14.47 6.96
CA LYS A 88 13.06 13.82 6.78
C LYS A 88 13.43 13.66 5.30
N LEU A 89 12.52 13.14 4.48
CA LEU A 89 12.74 12.99 3.04
C LEU A 89 12.94 14.34 2.34
N SER A 90 12.23 15.37 2.79
CA SER A 90 12.36 16.74 2.29
C SER A 90 13.70 17.37 2.66
N ALA A 91 14.16 17.18 3.91
CA ALA A 91 15.48 17.62 4.36
C ALA A 91 16.61 16.92 3.58
N LEU A 92 16.39 15.69 3.12
CA LEU A 92 17.28 14.98 2.21
C LEU A 92 17.18 15.49 0.76
N GLY A 93 16.35 16.49 0.45
CA GLY A 93 16.17 17.01 -0.92
C GLY A 93 15.57 15.98 -1.89
N LEU A 94 14.79 15.02 -1.38
CA LEU A 94 14.17 13.97 -2.20
C LEU A 94 12.71 14.23 -2.54
N VAL A 95 12.14 15.31 -2.03
CA VAL A 95 10.71 15.62 -2.20
C VAL A 95 10.58 16.93 -2.96
N TYR A 96 9.68 16.95 -3.94
CA TYR A 96 9.36 18.16 -4.68
C TYR A 96 7.84 18.28 -4.90
N PRO A 97 7.32 19.51 -5.00
CA PRO A 97 5.92 19.74 -5.35
C PRO A 97 5.69 19.57 -6.85
N ALA A 98 4.62 18.87 -7.20
CA ALA A 98 4.07 18.75 -8.54
C ALA A 98 2.71 19.45 -8.59
N PHE A 99 2.53 20.39 -9.51
CA PHE A 99 1.37 21.28 -9.56
C PHE A 99 0.33 20.88 -10.62
N GLU A 100 0.68 19.94 -11.49
CA GLU A 100 -0.19 19.49 -12.57
C GLU A 100 -1.40 18.73 -12.01
N SER A 101 -2.59 19.17 -12.43
CA SER A 101 -3.84 18.47 -12.20
C SER A 101 -3.83 17.12 -12.93
N ARG A 102 -4.77 16.24 -12.54
CA ARG A 102 -4.95 14.94 -13.21
C ARG A 102 -5.24 15.10 -14.71
N ALA A 103 -6.01 16.11 -15.09
CA ALA A 103 -6.35 16.40 -16.48
C ALA A 103 -5.13 16.88 -17.27
N GLU A 104 -4.29 17.75 -16.68
CA GLU A 104 -3.04 18.19 -17.32
C GLU A 104 -2.04 17.05 -17.48
N ILE A 105 -1.90 16.20 -16.46
CA ILE A 105 -1.07 14.99 -16.54
C ILE A 105 -1.54 14.10 -17.70
N ALA A 106 -2.85 13.83 -17.80
CA ALA A 106 -3.40 13.03 -18.90
C ALA A 106 -3.14 13.66 -20.27
N ARG A 107 -3.29 14.99 -20.39
CA ARG A 107 -3.01 15.73 -21.62
C ARG A 107 -1.53 15.65 -22.01
N LEU A 108 -0.62 15.79 -21.04
CA LEU A 108 0.83 15.69 -21.27
C LEU A 108 1.22 14.28 -21.74
N ILE A 109 0.65 13.23 -21.13
CA ILE A 109 0.86 11.84 -21.55
C ILE A 109 0.36 11.65 -22.98
N ALA A 110 -0.88 12.03 -23.27
CA ALA A 110 -1.46 11.88 -24.61
C ALA A 110 -0.65 12.59 -25.69
N ALA A 111 -0.08 13.77 -25.38
CA ALA A 111 0.79 14.49 -26.29
C ALA A 111 2.11 13.75 -26.56
N ARG A 112 2.71 13.12 -25.53
CA ARG A 112 3.96 12.36 -25.66
C ARG A 112 3.75 10.97 -26.27
N GLU A 113 2.55 10.39 -26.12
CA GLU A 113 2.18 9.11 -26.74
C GLU A 113 2.13 9.18 -28.28
N VAL A 114 2.09 10.38 -28.87
CA VAL A 114 2.22 10.60 -30.32
C VAL A 114 3.59 10.16 -30.84
N ASP A 115 4.65 10.36 -30.06
CA ASP A 115 6.03 10.05 -30.45
C ASP A 115 6.46 8.62 -30.06
N GLY A 116 5.62 7.88 -29.35
CA GLY A 116 5.87 6.51 -28.89
C GLY A 116 5.19 6.21 -27.55
N PRO A 117 5.11 4.93 -27.13
CA PRO A 117 4.41 4.55 -25.92
C PRO A 117 5.02 5.21 -24.67
N TRP A 118 4.19 5.87 -23.87
CA TRP A 118 4.61 6.45 -22.61
C TRP A 118 4.81 5.34 -21.55
N PRO A 119 5.92 5.38 -20.77
CA PRO A 119 6.21 4.34 -19.79
C PRO A 119 5.11 4.25 -18.71
N ARG A 120 4.92 3.02 -18.21
CA ARG A 120 3.91 2.68 -17.19
C ARG A 120 4.59 2.00 -16.01
N ASP A 121 4.03 2.22 -14.83
CA ASP A 121 4.43 1.51 -13.62
C ASP A 121 3.99 0.04 -13.66
N PRO A 122 4.42 -0.79 -12.69
CA PRO A 122 4.03 -2.20 -12.63
C PRO A 122 2.52 -2.45 -12.50
N ASP A 123 1.75 -1.45 -12.04
CA ASP A 123 0.28 -1.52 -11.96
C ASP A 123 -0.39 -1.08 -13.28
N GLY A 124 0.40 -0.66 -14.28
CA GLY A 124 -0.05 -0.20 -15.60
C GLY A 124 -0.45 1.28 -15.65
N ALA A 125 -0.29 2.03 -14.56
CA ALA A 125 -0.55 3.46 -14.55
C ALA A 125 0.61 4.21 -15.24
N PRO A 126 0.32 5.23 -16.07
CA PRO A 126 1.37 5.99 -16.74
C PRO A 126 2.25 6.72 -15.72
N LEU A 127 3.56 6.69 -15.94
CA LEU A 127 4.50 7.43 -15.09
C LEU A 127 4.21 8.93 -15.14
N TYR A 128 4.47 9.64 -14.05
CA TYR A 128 4.25 11.07 -14.00
C TYR A 128 5.11 11.79 -15.08
N PRO A 129 4.48 12.55 -16.00
CA PRO A 129 5.18 13.19 -17.10
C PRO A 129 5.75 14.56 -16.76
N GLY A 130 5.33 15.16 -15.64
CA GLY A 130 5.53 16.57 -15.40
C GLY A 130 7.00 16.94 -15.15
N ASP A 131 7.33 18.15 -15.57
CA ASP A 131 8.68 18.71 -15.44
C ASP A 131 8.79 19.58 -14.17
N ALA A 132 7.93 19.37 -13.18
CA ALA A 132 7.91 20.16 -11.94
C ALA A 132 9.24 20.10 -11.16
N LYS A 133 10.04 19.04 -11.36
CA LYS A 133 11.42 18.95 -10.87
C LYS A 133 12.35 20.00 -11.47
N SER A 134 12.05 20.49 -12.66
CA SER A 134 12.82 21.51 -13.38
C SER A 134 12.43 22.94 -12.98
N LEU A 135 11.32 23.14 -12.27
CA LEU A 135 10.94 24.46 -11.74
C LEU A 135 11.99 24.97 -10.77
N SER A 136 12.34 26.25 -10.88
CA SER A 136 13.25 26.91 -9.95
C SER A 136 12.64 26.99 -8.55
N ALA A 137 13.48 27.13 -7.52
CA ALA A 137 13.02 27.28 -6.13
C ALA A 137 12.04 28.46 -5.97
N GLY A 138 12.33 29.59 -6.62
CA GLY A 138 11.47 30.78 -6.58
C GLY A 138 10.13 30.58 -7.28
N GLU A 139 10.06 29.83 -8.38
CA GLU A 139 8.78 29.49 -9.03
C GLU A 139 7.93 28.58 -8.16
N ARG A 140 8.53 27.56 -7.54
CA ARG A 140 7.84 26.67 -6.61
C ARG A 140 7.26 27.44 -5.44
N GLU A 141 8.06 28.32 -4.83
CA GLU A 141 7.63 29.15 -3.72
C GLU A 141 6.46 30.06 -4.11
N ARG A 142 6.55 30.73 -5.27
CA ARG A 142 5.44 31.56 -5.79
C ARG A 142 4.14 30.76 -5.95
N LEU A 143 4.18 29.56 -6.52
CA LEU A 143 3.00 28.71 -6.72
C LEU A 143 2.43 28.19 -5.38
N ILE A 144 3.30 27.84 -4.43
CA ILE A 144 2.88 27.44 -3.09
C ILE A 144 2.20 28.61 -2.37
N THR A 145 2.81 29.79 -2.37
CA THR A 145 2.28 31.00 -1.71
C THR A 145 0.99 31.49 -2.36
N SER A 146 0.81 31.29 -3.67
CA SER A 146 -0.45 31.61 -4.35
C SER A 146 -1.59 30.63 -4.01
N GLY A 147 -1.33 29.58 -3.24
CA GLY A 147 -2.32 28.57 -2.87
C GLY A 147 -2.63 27.56 -3.97
N ALA A 148 -1.77 27.44 -5.00
CA ALA A 148 -1.97 26.45 -6.06
C ALA A 148 -2.01 25.03 -5.47
N PRO A 149 -2.95 24.16 -5.90
CA PRO A 149 -2.98 22.79 -5.44
C PRO A 149 -1.74 22.04 -5.94
N TYR A 150 -1.13 21.22 -5.09
CA TYR A 150 0.01 20.38 -5.47
C TYR A 150 -0.02 19.03 -4.76
N ALA A 151 0.71 18.07 -5.34
CA ALA A 151 1.10 16.82 -4.70
C ALA A 151 2.59 16.83 -4.43
N LEU A 152 3.01 16.27 -3.30
CA LEU A 152 4.41 16.04 -2.99
C LEU A 152 4.82 14.68 -3.54
N ARG A 153 5.86 14.66 -4.38
CA ARG A 153 6.39 13.45 -5.02
C ARG A 153 7.79 13.15 -4.52
N LEU A 154 8.12 11.86 -4.48
CA LEU A 154 9.49 11.39 -4.32
C LEU A 154 10.23 11.57 -5.66
N ASP A 155 11.38 12.24 -5.66
CA ASP A 155 12.31 12.19 -6.78
C ASP A 155 12.98 10.81 -6.81
N MET A 156 12.40 9.91 -7.61
CA MET A 156 12.81 8.51 -7.66
C MET A 156 14.25 8.35 -8.11
N ALA A 157 14.69 9.15 -9.10
CA ALA A 157 16.06 9.10 -9.59
C ALA A 157 17.07 9.55 -8.53
N ALA A 158 16.78 10.65 -7.81
CA ALA A 158 17.63 11.10 -6.71
C ALA A 158 17.64 10.13 -5.53
N ALA A 159 16.49 9.55 -5.20
CA ALA A 159 16.33 8.57 -4.15
C ALA A 159 17.15 7.29 -4.44
N CYS A 160 17.05 6.74 -5.65
CA CYS A 160 17.79 5.54 -6.06
C CYS A 160 19.31 5.75 -6.03
N ARG A 161 19.81 6.96 -6.35
CA ARG A 161 21.26 7.26 -6.26
C ARG A 161 21.83 7.20 -4.83
N ARG A 162 20.97 7.26 -3.81
CA ARG A 162 21.40 7.22 -2.39
C ARG A 162 21.53 5.81 -1.83
N VAL A 163 21.07 4.80 -2.55
CA VAL A 163 20.94 3.44 -2.04
C VAL A 163 21.57 2.47 -3.03
N ALA A 164 22.45 1.60 -2.54
CA ALA A 164 23.06 0.54 -3.32
C ALA A 164 22.52 -0.83 -2.87
N GLY A 165 22.35 -1.76 -3.80
CA GLY A 165 21.98 -3.15 -3.48
C GLY A 165 20.62 -3.29 -2.80
N LEU A 166 19.59 -2.61 -3.30
CA LEU A 166 18.25 -2.67 -2.71
C LEU A 166 17.62 -4.05 -2.95
N THR A 167 17.25 -4.74 -1.88
CA THR A 167 16.62 -6.07 -1.91
C THR A 167 15.51 -6.20 -0.86
N TRP A 168 14.74 -7.28 -0.94
CA TRP A 168 13.95 -7.80 0.18
C TRP A 168 14.01 -9.32 0.26
N ASN A 169 13.67 -9.88 1.42
CA ASN A 169 13.49 -11.32 1.61
C ASN A 169 12.03 -11.76 1.39
N GLU A 170 11.76 -12.52 0.33
CA GLU A 170 10.49 -13.12 -0.03
C GLU A 170 10.36 -14.56 0.51
N LEU A 171 9.54 -14.74 1.53
CA LEU A 171 9.23 -16.04 2.14
C LEU A 171 8.03 -16.75 1.48
N GLY A 172 7.22 -16.02 0.70
CA GLY A 172 6.12 -16.54 -0.10
C GLY A 172 6.56 -16.83 -1.53
N ALA A 173 5.78 -16.36 -2.49
CA ALA A 173 6.13 -16.40 -3.92
C ALA A 173 5.65 -15.13 -4.61
N GLY A 174 6.53 -14.50 -5.39
CA GLY A 174 6.16 -13.43 -6.29
C GLY A 174 5.28 -13.89 -7.47
N PRO A 175 4.75 -12.96 -8.27
CA PRO A 175 3.88 -13.26 -9.40
C PRO A 175 4.54 -14.16 -10.46
N ASP A 176 5.86 -14.07 -10.61
CA ASP A 176 6.66 -14.87 -11.55
C ASP A 176 7.43 -16.00 -10.84
N GLY A 177 7.06 -16.31 -9.59
CA GLY A 177 7.66 -17.38 -8.79
C GLY A 177 8.91 -16.97 -8.01
N GLU A 178 9.17 -15.67 -7.85
CA GLU A 178 10.31 -15.15 -7.10
C GLU A 178 10.27 -15.57 -5.62
N ARG A 179 11.43 -15.94 -5.05
CA ARG A 179 11.59 -16.40 -3.67
C ARG A 179 12.96 -16.01 -3.12
N GLY A 180 13.10 -15.95 -1.79
CA GLY A 180 14.35 -15.61 -1.13
C GLY A 180 14.72 -14.15 -1.33
N ILE A 181 16.00 -13.86 -1.58
CA ILE A 181 16.45 -12.48 -1.78
C ILE A 181 16.07 -12.00 -3.18
N VAL A 182 15.14 -11.05 -3.25
CA VAL A 182 14.65 -10.43 -4.48
C VAL A 182 15.24 -9.03 -4.64
N SER A 183 15.73 -8.72 -5.84
CA SER A 183 16.23 -7.38 -6.16
C SER A 183 15.08 -6.39 -6.32
N ALA A 184 15.19 -5.23 -5.67
CA ALA A 184 14.18 -4.20 -5.74
C ALA A 184 14.47 -3.18 -6.83
N ARG A 185 13.44 -2.92 -7.66
CA ARG A 185 13.47 -1.99 -8.79
C ARG A 185 12.45 -0.85 -8.61
N PRO A 186 12.70 0.09 -7.67
CA PRO A 186 11.78 1.19 -7.40
C PRO A 186 11.69 2.18 -8.57
N GLU A 187 12.71 2.27 -9.42
CA GLU A 187 12.73 3.12 -10.61
C GLU A 187 11.59 2.82 -11.60
N ALA A 188 11.08 1.59 -11.60
CA ALA A 188 9.94 1.18 -12.42
C ALA A 188 8.65 1.96 -12.07
N TRP A 189 8.55 2.54 -10.87
CA TRP A 189 7.36 3.28 -10.42
C TRP A 189 7.39 4.77 -10.77
N GLY A 190 8.52 5.29 -11.26
CA GLY A 190 8.72 6.73 -11.43
C GLY A 190 8.47 7.50 -10.12
N ASP A 191 8.09 8.77 -10.24
CA ASP A 191 7.96 9.66 -9.08
C ASP A 191 6.63 9.47 -8.36
N VAL A 192 6.62 8.55 -7.41
CA VAL A 192 5.45 8.24 -6.58
C VAL A 192 5.03 9.43 -5.72
N ILE A 193 3.74 9.50 -5.41
CA ILE A 193 3.19 10.55 -4.54
C ILE A 193 3.38 10.13 -3.08
N LEU A 194 3.91 11.05 -2.27
CA LEU A 194 4.11 10.88 -0.83
C LEU A 194 3.06 11.63 0.00
N ALA A 195 2.51 12.72 -0.51
CA ALA A 195 1.43 13.45 0.16
C ALA A 195 0.65 14.34 -0.82
N ARG A 196 -0.56 14.71 -0.42
CA ARG A 196 -1.41 15.72 -1.09
C ARG A 196 -1.99 16.66 -0.02
N LYS A 197 -2.53 17.79 -0.44
CA LYS A 197 -3.21 18.72 0.50
C LYS A 197 -4.36 18.04 1.27
N GLU A 198 -5.26 17.36 0.56
CA GLU A 198 -6.44 16.68 1.15
C GLU A 198 -6.10 15.37 1.87
N THR A 199 -4.92 14.81 1.62
CA THR A 199 -4.44 13.59 2.24
C THR A 199 -2.96 13.78 2.52
N PRO A 200 -2.57 14.23 3.73
CA PRO A 200 -1.21 14.70 4.03
C PRO A 200 -0.18 13.55 4.16
N THR A 201 -0.42 12.44 3.47
CA THR A 201 0.42 11.26 3.35
C THR A 201 0.02 10.46 2.09
N SER A 202 0.62 9.29 1.87
CA SER A 202 0.20 8.33 0.85
C SER A 202 0.28 6.91 1.42
N TYR A 203 -0.33 5.96 0.72
CA TYR A 203 -0.22 4.54 1.09
C TYR A 203 1.24 4.11 1.26
N HIS A 204 2.11 4.45 0.31
CA HIS A 204 3.53 4.05 0.35
C HIS A 204 4.26 4.61 1.57
N LEU A 205 3.98 5.86 1.97
CA LEU A 205 4.62 6.47 3.13
C LEU A 205 4.04 5.95 4.45
N SER A 206 2.71 5.92 4.58
CA SER A 206 2.08 5.50 5.83
C SER A 206 2.38 4.04 6.17
N VAL A 207 2.30 3.14 5.20
CA VAL A 207 2.48 1.70 5.45
C VAL A 207 3.88 1.39 6.00
N VAL A 208 4.93 2.01 5.47
CA VAL A 208 6.31 1.75 5.94
C VAL A 208 6.58 2.36 7.30
N VAL A 209 6.01 3.54 7.58
CA VAL A 209 6.14 4.22 8.87
C VAL A 209 5.41 3.41 9.95
N ASP A 210 4.19 2.96 9.68
CA ASP A 210 3.41 2.18 10.64
C ASP A 210 3.98 0.78 10.85
N ASP A 211 4.43 0.11 9.79
CA ASP A 211 5.04 -1.22 9.92
C ASP A 211 6.28 -1.14 10.83
N ALA A 212 7.08 -0.08 10.72
CA ALA A 212 8.20 0.17 11.63
C ALA A 212 7.76 0.49 13.06
N HIS A 213 6.78 1.38 13.26
CA HIS A 213 6.29 1.77 14.59
C HIS A 213 5.65 0.60 15.34
N GLN A 214 4.91 -0.25 14.64
CA GLN A 214 4.25 -1.43 15.22
C GLN A 214 5.19 -2.64 15.35
N GLY A 215 6.44 -2.53 14.90
CA GLY A 215 7.43 -3.60 14.95
C GLY A 215 7.08 -4.80 14.06
N ILE A 216 6.39 -4.57 12.94
CA ILE A 216 6.02 -5.61 11.98
C ILE A 216 7.30 -6.24 11.43
N SER A 217 7.39 -7.56 11.54
CA SER A 217 8.59 -8.32 11.14
C SER A 217 8.36 -9.22 9.93
N GLU A 218 7.10 -9.62 9.65
CA GLU A 218 6.71 -10.36 8.44
C GLU A 218 5.42 -9.76 7.86
N ILE A 219 5.49 -9.22 6.65
CA ILE A 219 4.36 -8.65 5.92
C ILE A 219 3.74 -9.70 5.03
N VAL A 220 2.52 -10.13 5.34
CA VAL A 220 1.74 -11.06 4.51
C VAL A 220 0.69 -10.27 3.73
N ARG A 221 0.79 -10.25 2.39
CA ARG A 221 -0.12 -9.49 1.51
C ARG A 221 -0.24 -10.13 0.11
N GLY A 222 -1.20 -9.66 -0.69
CA GLY A 222 -1.43 -10.19 -2.04
C GLY A 222 -0.30 -9.86 -3.01
N GLN A 223 -0.10 -10.73 -4.01
CA GLN A 223 0.89 -10.55 -5.09
C GLN A 223 0.67 -9.27 -5.93
N ASP A 224 -0.51 -8.65 -5.88
CA ASP A 224 -0.73 -7.34 -6.49
C ASP A 224 0.10 -6.22 -5.86
N LEU A 225 0.58 -6.41 -4.63
CA LEU A 225 1.47 -5.45 -3.96
C LEU A 225 2.95 -5.88 -4.03
N PHE A 226 3.26 -6.94 -4.79
CA PHE A 226 4.62 -7.47 -4.90
C PHE A 226 5.61 -6.42 -5.39
N HIS A 227 5.33 -5.79 -6.54
CA HIS A 227 6.23 -4.78 -7.09
C HIS A 227 6.27 -3.50 -6.25
N ALA A 228 5.21 -3.18 -5.49
CA ALA A 228 5.20 -2.01 -4.59
C ALA A 228 6.19 -2.16 -3.43
N THR A 229 6.61 -3.41 -3.13
CA THR A 229 7.69 -3.71 -2.18
C THR A 229 8.97 -2.95 -2.51
N SER A 230 9.29 -2.73 -3.78
CA SER A 230 10.51 -2.00 -4.14
C SER A 230 10.49 -0.54 -3.65
N VAL A 231 9.35 0.15 -3.80
CA VAL A 231 9.15 1.49 -3.26
C VAL A 231 9.20 1.47 -1.73
N HIS A 232 8.58 0.47 -1.10
CA HIS A 232 8.56 0.36 0.36
C HIS A 232 9.95 0.12 0.94
N ARG A 233 10.75 -0.77 0.33
CA ARG A 233 12.15 -0.99 0.72
C ARG A 233 12.99 0.27 0.55
N LEU A 234 12.83 1.00 -0.55
CA LEU A 234 13.53 2.27 -0.78
C LEU A 234 13.22 3.27 0.34
N LEU A 235 11.94 3.47 0.65
CA LEU A 235 11.51 4.37 1.73
C LEU A 235 12.03 3.92 3.10
N GLN A 236 12.01 2.62 3.40
CA GLN A 236 12.54 2.08 4.65
C GLN A 236 14.03 2.42 4.81
N ILE A 237 14.85 2.22 3.78
CA ILE A 237 16.28 2.56 3.85
C ILE A 237 16.49 4.07 4.01
N LEU A 238 15.81 4.89 3.20
CA LEU A 238 15.95 6.35 3.26
C LEU A 238 15.53 6.95 4.60
N LEU A 239 14.58 6.31 5.30
CA LEU A 239 14.08 6.73 6.60
C LEU A 239 14.79 6.05 7.78
N GLY A 240 15.73 5.13 7.52
CA GLY A 240 16.42 4.36 8.56
C GLY A 240 15.50 3.40 9.32
N LEU A 241 14.49 2.85 8.66
CA LEU A 241 13.49 1.95 9.24
C LEU A 241 13.91 0.47 9.07
N PRO A 242 13.46 -0.43 9.97
CA PRO A 242 13.73 -1.86 9.86
C PRO A 242 13.23 -2.47 8.55
N GLU A 243 13.92 -3.52 8.10
CA GLU A 243 13.46 -4.39 7.02
C GLU A 243 12.61 -5.54 7.58
N PRO A 244 11.30 -5.61 7.26
CA PRO A 244 10.51 -6.81 7.49
C PRO A 244 10.80 -7.86 6.41
N ALA A 245 10.56 -9.12 6.72
CA ALA A 245 10.39 -10.13 5.69
C ALA A 245 9.04 -9.93 4.97
N TYR A 246 8.94 -10.38 3.72
CA TYR A 246 7.71 -10.29 2.93
C TYR A 246 7.22 -11.70 2.58
N ARG A 247 5.90 -11.87 2.54
CA ARG A 247 5.24 -13.07 2.05
C ARG A 247 4.10 -12.65 1.14
N HIS A 248 4.33 -12.72 -0.16
CA HIS A 248 3.28 -12.49 -1.13
C HIS A 248 2.48 -13.78 -1.37
N HIS A 249 1.16 -13.68 -1.27
CA HIS A 249 0.23 -14.78 -1.50
C HIS A 249 -0.54 -14.59 -2.81
N ALA A 250 -0.95 -15.70 -3.40
CA ALA A 250 -1.79 -15.68 -4.60
C ALA A 250 -3.08 -14.90 -4.38
N LEU A 251 -3.64 -14.38 -5.47
CA LEU A 251 -4.92 -13.67 -5.43
C LEU A 251 -6.06 -14.66 -5.61
N ILE A 252 -7.12 -14.51 -4.81
CA ILE A 252 -8.36 -15.27 -5.02
C ILE A 252 -9.00 -14.79 -6.32
N ARG A 253 -9.34 -15.75 -7.18
CA ARG A 253 -9.97 -15.54 -8.48
C ARG A 253 -11.42 -16.08 -8.46
N ASP A 254 -12.29 -15.51 -9.27
CA ASP A 254 -13.64 -16.04 -9.50
C ASP A 254 -13.63 -17.31 -10.37
N GLY A 255 -14.81 -17.89 -10.60
CA GLY A 255 -14.98 -19.10 -11.40
C GLY A 255 -14.54 -18.94 -12.87
N GLU A 256 -14.45 -17.70 -13.35
CA GLU A 256 -13.94 -17.34 -14.67
C GLU A 256 -12.44 -16.96 -14.65
N GLY A 257 -11.75 -17.15 -13.52
CA GLY A 257 -10.31 -16.89 -13.37
C GLY A 257 -9.94 -15.41 -13.24
N ARG A 258 -10.91 -14.49 -13.15
CA ARG A 258 -10.67 -13.05 -12.94
C ARG A 258 -10.40 -12.78 -11.47
N LYS A 259 -9.59 -11.76 -11.18
CA LYS A 259 -9.33 -11.32 -9.80
C LYS A 259 -10.66 -10.91 -9.16
N LEU A 260 -10.96 -11.43 -7.97
CA LEU A 260 -12.01 -10.84 -7.12
C LEU A 260 -11.51 -9.45 -6.70
N SER A 261 -11.99 -8.41 -7.36
CA SER A 261 -11.55 -7.04 -7.15
C SER A 261 -12.63 -6.21 -6.48
N LYS A 262 -12.23 -5.07 -5.87
CA LYS A 262 -13.15 -4.05 -5.35
C LYS A 262 -14.11 -3.47 -6.40
N SER A 263 -13.86 -3.67 -7.70
CA SER A 263 -14.63 -3.11 -8.80
C SER A 263 -15.54 -4.13 -9.49
N SER A 264 -15.27 -5.44 -9.35
CA SER A 264 -16.28 -6.45 -9.65
C SER A 264 -17.26 -6.47 -8.48
N ARG A 265 -18.53 -6.79 -8.75
CA ARG A 265 -19.56 -7.02 -7.73
C ARG A 265 -19.27 -8.30 -6.93
N SER A 266 -18.02 -8.49 -6.48
CA SER A 266 -17.63 -9.63 -5.67
C SER A 266 -18.43 -9.54 -4.38
N THR A 267 -19.25 -10.56 -4.13
CA THR A 267 -20.13 -10.64 -2.98
C THR A 267 -19.34 -10.39 -1.69
N GLY A 268 -19.78 -9.40 -0.91
CA GLY A 268 -19.12 -9.06 0.35
C GLY A 268 -19.24 -10.20 1.37
N LEU A 269 -18.32 -10.30 2.33
CA LEU A 269 -18.40 -11.30 3.39
C LEU A 269 -19.71 -11.20 4.17
N ARG A 270 -20.18 -9.98 4.40
CA ARG A 270 -21.50 -9.71 4.99
C ARG A 270 -22.64 -10.37 4.21
N GLU A 271 -22.63 -10.29 2.89
CA GLU A 271 -23.64 -10.89 2.02
C GLU A 271 -23.52 -12.43 2.01
N LEU A 272 -22.29 -12.96 1.93
CA LEU A 272 -22.04 -14.40 2.04
C LEU A 272 -22.53 -14.96 3.37
N ARG A 273 -22.27 -14.25 4.48
CA ARG A 273 -22.76 -14.59 5.82
C ARG A 273 -24.28 -14.57 5.87
N ALA A 274 -24.92 -13.55 5.31
CA ALA A 274 -26.38 -13.46 5.23
C ALA A 274 -26.99 -14.60 4.38
N ALA A 275 -26.27 -15.07 3.37
CA ALA A 275 -26.64 -16.22 2.54
C ALA A 275 -26.34 -17.59 3.20
N GLY A 276 -25.89 -17.62 4.46
CA GLY A 276 -25.67 -18.86 5.21
C GLY A 276 -24.27 -19.48 5.05
N ALA A 277 -23.30 -18.75 4.48
CA ALA A 277 -21.91 -19.19 4.51
C ALA A 277 -21.45 -19.35 5.98
N THR A 278 -20.54 -20.28 6.22
CA THR A 278 -19.92 -20.51 7.54
C THR A 278 -18.43 -20.16 7.49
N PRO A 279 -17.77 -19.84 8.62
CA PRO A 279 -16.32 -19.59 8.64
C PRO A 279 -15.51 -20.75 8.03
N ALA A 280 -15.88 -21.99 8.32
CA ALA A 280 -15.28 -23.18 7.71
C ALA A 280 -15.54 -23.26 6.20
N GLY A 281 -16.73 -22.84 5.75
CA GLY A 281 -17.05 -22.71 4.33
C GLY A 281 -16.19 -21.66 3.61
N ILE A 282 -15.96 -20.50 4.25
CA ILE A 282 -15.06 -19.46 3.72
C ILE A 282 -13.63 -19.99 3.64
N ARG A 283 -13.12 -20.64 4.69
CA ARG A 283 -11.80 -21.28 4.69
C ARG A 283 -11.63 -22.21 3.49
N ARG A 284 -12.59 -23.12 3.25
CA ARG A 284 -12.57 -24.01 2.08
C ARG A 284 -12.61 -23.24 0.76
N SER A 285 -13.44 -22.20 0.63
CA SER A 285 -13.57 -21.45 -0.62
C SER A 285 -12.31 -20.66 -0.97
N VAL A 286 -11.48 -20.33 0.01
CA VAL A 286 -10.18 -19.67 -0.21
C VAL A 286 -8.99 -20.63 -0.15
N GLY A 287 -9.23 -21.95 -0.13
CA GLY A 287 -8.18 -22.98 -0.17
C GLY A 287 -7.42 -23.19 1.14
N LEU A 288 -8.04 -22.86 2.28
CA LEU A 288 -7.48 -22.99 3.64
C LEU A 288 -8.26 -23.98 4.54
N GLY A 289 -8.95 -24.96 3.94
CA GLY A 289 -9.83 -25.88 4.67
C GLY A 289 -9.81 -27.30 4.15
#